data_AF-A0A1W9QQY1-F1
#
_entry.id   AF-A0A1W9QQY1-F1
#
_cell.length_a   1.000
_cell.length_b   1.000
_cell.length_c   1.000
_cell.angle_alpha   90.00
_cell.angle_beta   90.00
_cell.angle_gamma   90.00
#
_symmetry.space_group_name_H-M   'P 1'
#
loop_
_entity.id
_entity.type
_entity.pdbx_description
1 polymer ?
#
loop_
_entity_poly.entity_id
_entity_poly.type
_entity_poly.pdbx_seq_one_letter_code
_entity_poly.pdbx_strand_id
1 'polypeptide(L)' 'MKKVIKILVLSAFLFATPLIMLAQNPPHPNGGSGPGSGNTPVGGGAPIDGGLSFLLILGAAYGSKKIFKQQQK' A
#
# COMPACT_ATOMS: atom_id res chain seq x y z
N MET A 1 12.86 -23.69 -14.54
CA MET A 1 11.92 -23.87 -13.41
C MET A 1 12.47 -23.35 -12.08
N LYS A 2 13.63 -23.83 -11.59
CA LYS A 2 14.20 -23.38 -10.29
C LYS A 2 14.40 -21.85 -10.17
N LYS A 3 14.78 -21.17 -11.26
CA LYS A 3 14.94 -19.70 -11.31
C LYS A 3 13.60 -18.95 -11.19
N VAL A 4 12.57 -19.43 -11.89
CA VAL A 4 11.23 -18.83 -11.89
C VAL A 4 10.59 -18.96 -10.50
N ILE A 5 10.75 -20.13 -9.86
CA ILE A 5 10.28 -20.37 -8.49
C ILE A 5 10.95 -19.40 -7.51
N LYS A 6 12.27 -19.19 -7.60
CA LYS A 6 12.97 -18.21 -6.75
C LYS A 6 12.44 -16.78 -6.92
N ILE A 7 12.17 -16.37 -8.16
CA ILE A 7 11.62 -15.04 -8.45
C ILE A 7 10.21 -14.89 -7.88
N LEU A 8 9.36 -15.91 -8.03
CA LEU A 8 8.01 -15.90 -7.47
C LEU A 8 8.01 -15.81 -5.95
N VAL A 9 8.88 -16.58 -5.28
CA VAL A 9 9.00 -16.55 -3.81
C VAL A 9 9.50 -15.19 -3.33
N LEU A 10 10.52 -14.62 -3.99
CA LEU A 10 11.04 -13.31 -3.62
C LEU A 10 10.00 -12.20 -3.85
N SER A 11 9.29 -12.24 -4.97
CA SER A 11 8.20 -11.32 -5.27
C SER A 11 7.09 -11.42 -4.21
N ALA A 12 6.61 -12.62 -3.91
CA ALA A 12 5.59 -12.84 -2.88
C ALA A 12 6.04 -12.32 -1.51
N PHE A 13 7.30 -12.52 -1.14
CA PHE A 13 7.86 -11.97 0.10
C PHE A 13 7.82 -10.43 0.12
N LEU A 14 8.25 -9.77 -0.97
CA LEU A 14 8.23 -8.30 -1.07
C LEU A 14 6.83 -7.70 -1.06
N PHE A 15 5.83 -8.38 -1.63
CA PHE A 15 4.44 -7.91 -1.62
C PHE A 15 3.72 -8.19 -0.30
N ALA A 16 4.19 -9.13 0.51
CA ALA A 16 3.61 -9.46 1.81
C ALA A 16 4.07 -8.51 2.93
N THR A 17 5.26 -7.93 2.83
CA THR A 17 5.82 -7.04 3.88
C THR A 17 4.93 -5.85 4.26
N PRO A 18 4.23 -5.14 3.34
CA PRO A 18 3.39 -4.01 3.72
C PRO A 18 2.13 -4.42 4.49
N LEU A 19 1.70 -5.68 4.38
CA LEU A 19 0.52 -6.20 5.07
C LEU A 19 0.79 -6.48 6.56
N ILE A 20 2.05 -6.79 6.90
CA ILE A 20 2.47 -7.13 8.27
C ILE A 20 3.23 -5.98 8.96
N MET A 21 3.79 -5.04 8.20
CA MET A 21 4.50 -3.89 8.74
C MET A 21 3.56 -2.68 8.82
N LEU A 22 2.88 -2.55 9.96
CA LEU A 22 2.11 -1.34 10.28
C LEU A 22 3.06 -0.18 10.53
N ALA A 23 2.91 0.91 9.78
CA ALA A 23 3.67 2.13 10.01
C ALA A 23 3.32 2.72 11.38
N GLN A 24 4.34 3.20 12.11
CA GLN A 24 4.11 3.93 13.35
C GLN A 24 3.49 5.29 13.03
N ASN A 25 2.55 5.76 13.85
CA ASN A 25 2.00 7.10 13.72
C ASN A 25 3.14 8.12 13.86
N PRO A 26 3.11 9.22 13.09
CA PRO A 26 4.12 10.27 13.23
C PRO A 26 4.15 10.78 14.69
N PRO A 27 5.33 11.15 15.21
CA PRO A 27 5.43 11.70 16.55
C PRO A 27 4.52 12.93 16.68
N HIS A 28 3.92 13.09 17.85
CA HIS A 28 3.02 14.22 18.11
C HIS A 28 3.77 15.54 17.83
N PRO A 29 3.17 16.49 17.09
CA PRO A 29 3.87 17.70 16.62
C PRO A 29 4.37 18.60 17.76
N ASN A 30 3.82 18.47 18.96
CA ASN A 30 4.30 19.16 20.17
C ASN A 30 4.75 18.11 21.19
N GLY A 31 6.01 18.15 21.63
CA GLY A 31 6.61 17.18 22.57
C GLY A 31 6.02 17.14 23.99
N GLY A 32 4.70 17.09 24.14
CA GLY A 32 4.01 17.08 25.42
C GLY A 32 2.63 16.43 25.30
N SER A 33 2.38 15.50 26.23
CA SER A 33 1.08 14.92 26.62
C SER A 33 0.10 14.58 25.49
N GLY A 34 -0.07 13.27 25.25
CA GLY A 34 -1.14 12.74 24.41
C GLY A 34 -2.53 13.26 24.80
N PRO A 35 -3.52 13.16 23.89
CA PRO A 35 -4.81 13.80 24.06
C PRO A 35 -5.48 13.31 25.34
N GLY A 36 -5.65 14.21 26.30
CA GLY A 36 -6.61 14.03 27.39
C GLY A 36 -8.02 13.84 26.83
N SER A 37 -8.90 13.26 27.65
CA SER A 37 -10.27 12.76 27.40
C SER A 37 -11.29 13.72 26.74
N GLY A 38 -10.87 14.78 26.06
CA GLY A 38 -11.74 15.73 25.37
C GLY A 38 -11.16 16.36 24.10
N ASN A 39 -9.94 15.99 23.68
CA ASN A 39 -9.35 16.50 22.43
C ASN A 39 -9.52 15.50 21.28
N THR A 40 -9.86 16.00 20.10
CA THR A 40 -9.91 15.25 18.84
C THR A 40 -8.64 14.41 18.70
N PRO A 41 -8.73 13.11 18.37
CA PRO A 41 -7.55 12.26 18.21
C PRO A 41 -6.53 12.91 17.27
N VAL A 42 -5.43 13.38 17.84
CA VAL A 42 -4.30 13.97 17.12
C VAL A 42 -3.44 12.83 16.58
N GLY A 43 -3.53 12.60 15.26
CA GLY A 43 -2.69 11.62 14.57
C GLY A 43 -3.26 10.20 14.60
N GLY A 44 -4.08 9.90 13.59
CA GLY A 44 -4.14 8.58 12.98
C GLY A 44 -3.54 8.75 11.58
N GLY A 45 -2.52 7.97 11.22
CA GLY A 45 -1.92 8.06 9.88
C GLY A 45 -3.03 8.13 8.84
N ALA A 46 -3.05 9.21 8.05
CA ALA A 46 -4.09 9.40 7.04
C ALA A 46 -4.21 8.10 6.23
N PRO A 47 -5.40 7.49 6.14
CA PRO A 47 -5.54 6.18 5.51
C PRO A 47 -4.95 6.24 4.10
N ILE A 48 -3.91 5.43 3.84
CA ILE A 48 -3.30 5.26 2.51
C ILE A 48 -4.36 4.88 1.46
N ASP A 49 -5.48 4.32 1.92
CA ASP A 49 -6.63 3.91 1.12
C ASP A 49 -7.38 5.07 0.42
N GLY A 50 -7.12 6.33 0.79
CA GLY A 50 -7.77 7.49 0.16
C GLY A 50 -7.52 7.66 -1.35
N GLY A 51 -6.47 7.02 -1.90
CA GLY A 51 -6.14 7.11 -3.33
C GLY A 51 -5.43 5.89 -3.91
N LEU A 52 -4.83 5.03 -3.08
CA LEU A 52 -4.11 3.85 -3.54
C LEU A 52 -5.02 2.88 -4.29
N SER A 53 -6.23 2.63 -3.77
CA SER A 53 -7.21 1.72 -4.39
C SER A 53 -7.61 2.19 -5.80
N PHE A 54 -7.82 3.50 -5.99
CA PHE A 54 -8.09 4.07 -7.30
C PHE A 54 -6.90 3.91 -8.27
N LEU A 55 -5.67 4.17 -7.80
CA LEU A 55 -4.47 4.01 -8.62
C LEU A 55 -4.24 2.56 -9.07
N LEU A 56 -4.48 1.59 -8.17
CA LEU A 56 -4.39 0.15 -8.50
C LEU A 56 -5.44 -0.25 -9.54
N ILE A 57 -6.68 0.20 -9.40
CA ILE A 57 -7.74 -0.07 -10.38
C ILE A 57 -7.37 0.50 -11.75
N LEU A 58 -6.91 1.76 -11.80
CA LEU A 58 -6.50 2.40 -13.05
C LEU A 58 -5.30 1.70 -13.69
N GLY A 59 -4.31 1.31 -12.90
CA GLY A 59 -3.16 0.54 -13.35
C GLY A 59 -3.55 -0.82 -13.95
N ALA A 60 -4.42 -1.55 -13.26
CA ALA A 60 -4.92 -2.85 -13.72
C ALA A 60 -5.76 -2.71 -15.00
N ALA A 61 -6.64 -1.71 -15.07
CA ALA A 61 -7.46 -1.43 -16.25
C ALA A 61 -6.60 -1.08 -17.47
N TYR A 62 -5.61 -0.19 -17.30
CA TYR A 62 -4.70 0.18 -18.39
C TYR A 62 -3.81 -0.99 -18.83
N GLY A 63 -3.23 -1.73 -17.88
CA GLY A 63 -2.42 -2.91 -18.15
C GLY A 63 -3.19 -3.97 -18.95
N SER A 64 -4.41 -4.28 -18.50
CA SER A 64 -5.29 -5.24 -19.16
C SER A 64 -5.65 -4.79 -20.58
N LYS A 65 -6.01 -3.52 -20.78
CA LYS A 65 -6.32 -2.96 -22.11
C LYS A 65 -5.13 -3.08 -23.07
N LYS A 66 -3.91 -2.84 -22.60
CA LYS A 66 -2.69 -2.94 -23.42
C LYS A 66 -2.41 -4.37 -23.86
N ILE A 67 -2.53 -5.34 -22.96
CA ILE A 67 -2.35 -6.77 -23.27
C ILE A 67 -3.40 -7.22 -24.28
N PHE A 68 -4.68 -6.87 -24.08
CA PHE A 68 -5.75 -7.23 -25.00
C PHE A 68 -5.52 -6.66 -26.41
N LYS A 69 -5.09 -5.39 -26.52
CA LYS A 69 -4.77 -4.78 -27.82
C LYS A 69 -3.57 -5.44 -28.51
N GLN A 70 -2.61 -5.97 -27.75
CA GLN A 70 -1.48 -6.72 -28.31
C GLN A 70 -1.87 -8.13 -28.75
N GLN A 71 -2.87 -8.75 -28.11
CA GLN A 71 -3.41 -10.06 -28.49
C GLN A 71 -4.43 -10.00 -29.65
N GLN A 72 -5.06 -8.84 -29.84
CA GLN A 72 -5.99 -8.56 -30.95
C GLN A 72 -5.27 -8.14 -32.25
N LYS A 73 -3.94 -8.16 -32.25
CA LYS A 73 -3.08 -7.92 -33.40
C LYS A 73 -2.45 -9.24 -33.83
#